data_AF-V5I5D5-F1
#
_entry.id   AF-V5I5D5-F1
#
_cell.length_a   1.000
_cell.length_b   1.000
_cell.length_c   1.000
_cell.angle_alpha   90.00
_cell.angle_beta   90.00
_cell.angle_gamma   90.00
#
_symmetry.space_group_name_H-M   'P 1'
#
loop_
_entity.id
_entity.type
_entity.pdbx_description
1 polymer ?
#
loop_
_entity_poly.entity_id
_entity_poly.type
_entity_poly.pdbx_seq_one_letter_code
_entity_poly.pdbx_strand_id
1 'polypeptide(L)' 'MGGDVQAHGDHGVHGIPKIPDYRIYKVEDVPRLARAQKILASKGLRDPWLRNEVWKFCLEKESTSNAALRGRF' A
#
# COMPACT_ATOMS: atom_id res chain seq x y z
N MET A 1 -43.76 27.57 16.76
CA MET A 1 -42.81 27.08 17.78
C MET A 1 -41.98 26.00 17.13
N GLY A 2 -40.95 26.40 16.38
CA GLY A 2 -39.98 25.47 15.80
C GLY A 2 -39.07 25.02 16.93
N GLY A 3 -39.11 23.72 17.24
CA GLY A 3 -38.20 23.06 18.15
C GLY A 3 -37.06 22.47 17.35
N ASP A 4 -36.00 23.23 17.27
CA ASP A 4 -34.62 22.88 16.95
C ASP A 4 -34.22 21.56 17.64
N VAL A 5 -34.31 20.47 16.86
CA VAL A 5 -33.70 19.19 17.17
C VAL A 5 -32.18 19.38 17.12
N GLN A 6 -31.58 19.50 18.29
CA GLN A 6 -30.14 19.48 18.54
C GLN A 6 -29.53 18.25 17.85
N ALA A 7 -28.91 18.46 16.68
CA ALA A 7 -28.10 17.46 16.02
C ALA A 7 -26.87 17.16 16.91
N HIS A 8 -26.70 15.89 17.29
CA HIS A 8 -25.51 15.43 17.98
C HIS A 8 -24.30 15.53 17.05
N GLY A 9 -23.53 16.59 17.22
CA GLY A 9 -22.29 16.86 16.51
C GLY A 9 -21.18 15.91 16.93
N ASP A 10 -20.69 15.17 15.94
CA ASP A 10 -19.26 15.04 15.61
C ASP A 10 -18.28 14.82 16.76
N HIS A 11 -18.13 13.55 17.16
CA HIS A 11 -16.86 13.04 17.67
C HIS A 11 -16.10 12.40 16.51
N GLY A 12 -15.69 13.26 15.56
CA GLY A 12 -14.83 12.91 14.45
C GLY A 12 -13.53 12.31 14.95
N VAL A 13 -13.38 11.00 14.74
CA VAL A 13 -12.12 10.28 14.95
C VAL A 13 -11.03 11.02 14.20
N HIS A 14 -10.03 11.54 14.92
CA HIS A 14 -8.85 12.16 14.36
C HIS A 14 -8.24 11.29 13.25
N GLY A 15 -8.47 11.69 12.00
CA GLY A 15 -7.67 11.36 10.82
C GLY A 15 -7.24 9.90 10.67
N ILE A 16 -8.16 8.93 10.68
CA ILE A 16 -7.81 7.56 10.23
C ILE A 16 -7.32 7.68 8.79
N PRO A 17 -6.06 7.29 8.49
CA PRO A 17 -5.57 7.28 7.12
C PRO A 17 -6.50 6.38 6.30
N LYS A 18 -7.00 6.91 5.17
CA LYS A 18 -7.82 6.10 4.28
C LYS A 18 -7.00 4.91 3.81
N ILE A 19 -7.46 3.71 4.16
CA ILE A 19 -6.84 2.46 3.70
C ILE A 19 -7.03 2.41 2.19
N PRO A 20 -5.94 2.29 1.41
CA PRO A 20 -6.04 2.25 -0.03
C PRO A 20 -6.67 0.93 -0.52
N ASP A 21 -7.25 0.96 -1.72
CA ASP A 21 -7.87 -0.21 -2.32
C ASP A 21 -6.90 -1.39 -2.44
N TYR A 22 -7.29 -2.57 -1.95
CA TYR A 22 -6.43 -3.76 -1.97
C TYR A 22 -6.00 -4.21 -3.38
N ARG A 23 -6.73 -3.77 -4.42
CA ARG A 23 -6.51 -4.15 -5.83
C ARG A 23 -5.29 -3.48 -6.44
N ILE A 24 -4.75 -2.44 -5.80
CA ILE A 24 -3.55 -1.74 -6.28
C ILE A 24 -2.29 -2.57 -6.11
N TYR A 25 -2.29 -3.52 -5.17
CA TYR A 25 -1.12 -4.34 -4.87
C TYR A 25 -1.05 -5.55 -5.81
N LYS A 26 -0.22 -5.45 -6.85
CA LYS A 26 0.08 -6.54 -7.78
C LYS A 26 1.50 -7.05 -7.58
N VAL A 27 1.65 -8.38 -7.56
CA VAL A 27 2.95 -9.05 -7.43
C VAL A 27 3.86 -8.74 -8.63
N GLU A 28 3.27 -8.56 -9.81
CA GLU A 28 3.95 -8.29 -11.07
C GLU A 28 4.72 -6.96 -11.05
N ASP A 29 4.25 -5.97 -10.28
CA ASP A 29 4.87 -4.65 -10.17
C ASP A 29 6.18 -4.68 -9.37
N VAL A 30 6.46 -5.79 -8.67
CA VAL A 30 7.64 -5.98 -7.83
C VAL A 30 8.51 -7.09 -8.41
N PRO A 31 9.62 -6.76 -9.11
CA PRO A 31 10.48 -7.74 -9.77
C PRO A 31 11.03 -8.82 -8.83
N ARG A 32 11.26 -8.47 -7.56
CA ARG A 32 11.75 -9.40 -6.53
C ARG A 32 10.70 -10.46 -6.18
N LEU A 33 9.44 -10.07 -6.02
CA LEU A 33 8.34 -10.99 -5.73
C LEU A 33 8.00 -11.84 -6.96
N ALA A 34 8.01 -11.25 -8.16
CA ALA A 34 7.83 -12.00 -9.40
C ALA A 34 8.90 -13.11 -9.59
N ARG A 35 10.16 -12.86 -9.19
CA ARG A 35 11.21 -13.89 -9.19
C ARG A 35 10.95 -14.99 -8.15
N ALA A 36 10.54 -14.62 -6.93
CA ALA A 36 10.19 -15.59 -5.90
C ALA A 36 9.03 -16.49 -6.36
N GLN A 37 8.01 -15.91 -7.00
CA GLN A 37 6.89 -16.65 -7.59
C GLN A 37 7.37 -17.67 -8.64
N LYS A 38 8.28 -17.26 -9.54
CA LYS A 38 8.85 -18.17 -10.56
C LYS A 38 9.62 -19.32 -9.94
N ILE A 39 10.46 -19.05 -8.94
CA ILE A 39 11.24 -20.09 -8.24
C ILE A 39 10.33 -21.08 -7.52
N LEU A 40 9.30 -20.59 -6.84
CA LEU A 40 8.30 -21.43 -6.18
C LEU A 40 7.53 -22.26 -7.21
N ALA A 41 7.10 -21.66 -8.31
CA ALA A 41 6.41 -22.34 -9.39
C ALA A 41 7.27 -23.44 -10.03
N SER A 42 8.59 -23.22 -10.20
CA SER A 42 9.52 -24.25 -10.66
C SER A 42 9.60 -25.46 -9.72
N LYS A 43 9.25 -25.28 -8.44
CA LYS A 43 9.17 -26.35 -7.44
C LYS A 43 7.75 -26.91 -7.28
N GLY A 44 6.79 -26.45 -8.08
CA GLY A 44 5.36 -26.81 -7.96
C GLY A 44 4.66 -26.18 -6.76
N LEU A 45 5.26 -25.16 -6.13
CA LEU A 45 4.72 -24.47 -4.96
C LEU A 45 4.12 -23.11 -5.35
N ARG A 46 3.08 -22.69 -4.62
CA ARG A 46 2.49 -21.36 -4.73
C ARG A 46 2.35 -20.74 -3.35
N ASP A 47 3.01 -19.60 -3.15
CA ASP A 47 2.85 -18.84 -1.91
C ASP A 47 1.61 -17.92 -2.00
N PRO A 48 0.63 -18.05 -1.08
CA PRO A 48 -0.58 -17.24 -1.08
C PRO A 48 -0.38 -15.83 -0.50
N TRP A 49 0.72 -15.59 0.22
CA TRP A 49 1.02 -14.33 0.91
C TRP A 49 1.84 -13.35 0.09
N LEU A 50 2.29 -13.77 -1.09
CA LEU A 50 3.15 -12.98 -1.97
C LEU A 50 2.56 -11.60 -2.31
N ARG A 51 1.22 -11.48 -2.41
CA ARG A 51 0.55 -10.19 -2.62
C ARG A 51 0.64 -9.27 -1.40
N ASN A 52 0.62 -9.83 -0.20
CA ASN A 52 0.75 -9.05 1.04
C ASN A 52 2.11 -8.36 1.12
N GLU A 53 3.17 -8.97 0.60
CA GLU A 53 4.51 -8.40 0.69
C GLU A 53 4.74 -7.22 -0.29
N VAL A 54 3.81 -6.97 -1.21
CA VAL A 54 3.94 -5.93 -2.25
C VAL A 54 4.07 -4.53 -1.65
N TRP A 55 3.31 -4.19 -0.60
CA TRP A 55 3.29 -2.83 -0.04
C TRP A 55 4.66 -2.38 0.50
N LYS A 56 5.49 -3.33 0.99
CA LYS A 56 6.83 -3.06 1.49
C LYS A 56 7.73 -2.51 0.38
N PHE A 57 7.59 -3.02 -0.83
CA PHE A 57 8.39 -2.61 -1.99
C PHE A 57 7.83 -1.40 -2.73
N CYS A 58 6.53 -1.11 -2.60
CA CYS A 58 5.95 0.14 -3.09
C CYS A 58 6.53 1.36 -2.38
N LEU A 59 6.75 1.29 -1.06
CA LEU A 59 7.36 2.37 -0.27
C LEU A 59 8.83 2.64 -0.67
N GLU A 60 9.54 1.61 -1.14
CA GLU A 60 10.96 1.73 -1.52
C GLU A 60 11.18 2.41 -2.88
N LYS A 61 10.17 2.44 -3.77
CA LYS A 61 10.26 3.23 -5.01
C LYS A 61 10.33 4.74 -4.74
N GLU A 62 9.85 5.20 -3.59
CA GLU A 62 9.80 6.61 -3.22
C GLU A 62 11.11 7.12 -2.60
N SER A 63 11.91 6.23 -2.00
CA SER A 63 13.21 6.57 -1.39
C SER A 63 14.35 6.65 -2.41
N THR A 64 14.33 5.84 -3.46
CA THR A 64 15.34 5.85 -4.53
C THR A 64 15.18 7.01 -5.51
N SER A 65 13.98 7.58 -5.62
CA SER A 65 13.69 8.76 -6.45
C SER A 65 14.24 10.07 -5.87
N ASN A 66 14.37 10.17 -4.54
CA ASN A 66 14.85 11.37 -3.85
C ASN A 66 16.38 11.47 -3.73
N ALA A 67 17.11 10.36 -3.95
CA ALA A 67 18.57 10.38 -3.96
C ALA A 67 19.15 11.09 -5.21
N ALA A 68 18.41 11.09 -6.33
CA ALA A 68 18.85 11.71 -7.58
C ALA A 68 18.72 13.24 -7.63
N LEU A 69 18.04 13.87 -6.66
CA LEU A 69 17.80 15.31 -6.61
C LEU A 69 18.67 16.05 -5.57
N ARG A 70 19.44 15.34 -4.73
CA ARG A 70 20.33 15.92 -3.70
C ARG A 70 21.80 16.01 -4.13
N GLY A 71 22.06 16.15 -5.43
CA GLY A 71 23.41 16.21 -6.00
C GLY A 71 23.63 17.33 -7.03
N ARG A 72 22.84 18.41 -6.94
CA ARG A 72 23.04 19.62 -7.74
C ARG A 72 22.83 20.85 -6.86
N PHE A 73 23.85 21.21 -6.08
CA PHE A 73 24.16 22.56 -5.60
C PHE A 73 25.62 22.59 -5.14
#